data_AF-A0A7D5ZBC4-F1
#
_entry.id   AF-A0A7D5ZBC4-F1
#
_cell.length_a   1.000
_cell.length_b   1.000
_cell.length_c   1.000
_cell.angle_alpha   90.00
_cell.angle_beta   90.00
_cell.angle_gamma   90.00
#
_symmetry.space_group_name_H-M   'P 1'
#
loop_
_entity.id
_entity.type
_entity.pdbx_description
1 polymer ?
#
loop_
_entity_poly.entity_id
_entity_poly.type
_entity_poly.pdbx_seq_one_letter_code
_entity_poly.pdbx_strand_id
1 'polypeptide(L)'
;MVSSDPMDTLGHGTQVAGIIAGYDAENGFIGVLPNATIHAYAAESDLTTSTEDTMIAAWLEAYKDGAQVIVSSIDLSSSWAERPSALVVSRITARGIPCIVALGNGHLGPFDAVSPGTGRGAVAVNSVSRSHGRITGEYVYRINSDADIAFGVRMGEPHAWDTEELAVHDIDADYGGNIDDMEGPLPDCQPRPGDDGKKDLTGRVALIRYPVRDEQHCIFEQRVLNATARGAIHVLA
;
A
#
# COMPACT_ATOMS: atom_id res chain seq x y z
N MET A 1 -17.12 -20.62 5.73
CA MET A 1 -16.91 -20.91 7.16
C MET A 1 -15.67 -20.15 7.59
N VAL A 2 -15.71 -19.45 8.73
CA VAL A 2 -14.52 -18.77 9.26
C VAL A 2 -13.55 -19.83 9.78
N SER A 3 -12.28 -19.75 9.39
CA SER A 3 -11.24 -20.72 9.80
C SER A 3 -11.02 -20.67 11.32
N SER A 4 -10.80 -21.82 11.95
CA SER A 4 -10.38 -21.91 13.36
C SER A 4 -8.92 -21.53 13.59
N ASP A 5 -8.14 -21.45 12.51
CA ASP A 5 -6.76 -20.95 12.48
C ASP A 5 -6.65 -19.94 11.33
N PRO A 6 -6.92 -18.65 11.58
CA PRO A 6 -6.94 -17.61 10.55
C PRO A 6 -5.51 -17.21 10.18
N MET A 7 -4.85 -18.02 9.35
CA MET A 7 -3.54 -17.67 8.80
C MET A 7 -3.67 -16.56 7.74
N ASP A 8 -2.98 -15.45 7.96
CA ASP A 8 -2.89 -14.35 7.01
C ASP A 8 -1.66 -14.53 6.11
N THR A 9 -1.89 -14.99 4.88
CA THR A 9 -0.81 -15.22 3.90
C THR A 9 -0.45 -13.96 3.10
N LEU A 10 -1.26 -12.90 3.18
CA LEU A 10 -1.07 -11.65 2.45
C LEU A 10 -0.41 -10.56 3.32
N GLY A 11 -0.45 -10.73 4.64
CA GLY A 11 0.14 -9.81 5.62
C GLY A 11 -0.72 -8.59 5.96
N HIS A 12 -1.81 -8.34 5.22
CA HIS A 12 -2.67 -7.18 5.44
C HIS A 12 -3.37 -7.22 6.80
N GLY A 13 -3.94 -8.37 7.18
CA GLY A 13 -4.60 -8.56 8.47
C GLY A 13 -3.60 -8.46 9.63
N THR A 14 -2.39 -8.97 9.44
CA THR A 14 -1.27 -8.91 10.39
C THR A 14 -0.83 -7.47 10.62
N GLN A 15 -0.73 -6.67 9.56
CA GLN A 15 -0.41 -5.24 9.67
C GLN A 15 -1.49 -4.48 10.46
N VAL A 16 -2.77 -4.75 10.19
CA VAL A 16 -3.89 -4.15 10.94
C VAL A 16 -3.85 -4.56 12.41
N ALA A 17 -3.65 -5.85 12.70
CA ALA A 17 -3.51 -6.35 14.07
C ALA A 17 -2.32 -5.71 14.81
N GLY A 18 -1.20 -5.48 14.12
CA GLY A 18 -0.04 -4.77 14.65
C GLY A 18 -0.35 -3.32 15.06
N ILE A 19 -1.09 -2.57 14.24
CA ILE A 19 -1.52 -1.20 14.60
C ILE A 19 -2.40 -1.20 15.85
N ILE A 20 -3.27 -2.20 15.98
CA ILE A 20 -4.20 -2.31 17.11
C ILE A 20 -3.47 -2.72 18.38
N ALA A 21 -2.76 -3.85 18.38
CA ALA A 21 -2.25 -4.48 19.59
C ALA A 21 -0.81 -4.99 19.49
N GLY A 22 -0.07 -4.61 18.44
CA GLY A 22 1.33 -4.98 18.31
C GLY A 22 2.17 -4.45 19.47
N TYR A 23 3.18 -5.21 19.87
CA TYR A 23 4.05 -4.86 20.97
C TYR A 23 5.49 -5.30 20.70
N ASP A 24 6.31 -4.34 20.32
CA ASP A 24 7.75 -4.46 20.15
C ASP A 24 8.42 -3.22 20.77
N ALA A 25 8.49 -3.23 22.09
CA ALA A 25 9.05 -2.12 22.86
C ALA A 25 10.55 -1.89 22.60
N GLU A 26 11.28 -2.94 22.18
CA GLU A 26 12.72 -2.85 21.89
C GLU A 26 12.98 -1.99 20.65
N ASN A 27 12.12 -2.12 19.63
CA ASN A 27 12.20 -1.31 18.41
C ASN A 27 11.28 -0.08 18.43
N GLY A 28 10.65 0.21 19.58
CA GLY A 28 9.80 1.38 19.78
C GLY A 28 8.46 1.33 19.05
N PHE A 29 7.93 0.14 18.76
CA PHE A 29 6.62 -0.05 18.16
C PHE A 29 5.60 -0.56 19.18
N ILE A 30 4.57 0.23 19.46
CA ILE A 30 3.50 -0.11 20.39
C ILE A 30 2.17 0.27 19.73
N GLY A 31 1.27 -0.69 19.58
CA GLY A 31 -0.08 -0.50 19.08
C GLY A 31 -0.96 0.32 20.03
N VAL A 32 -2.17 0.63 19.60
CA VAL A 32 -3.10 1.47 20.37
C VAL A 32 -3.56 0.79 21.68
N LEU A 33 -3.75 -0.53 21.64
CA LEU A 33 -4.27 -1.38 22.70
C LEU A 33 -3.38 -2.64 22.87
N PRO A 34 -2.13 -2.49 23.32
CA PRO A 34 -1.15 -3.59 23.32
C PRO A 34 -1.48 -4.76 24.26
N ASN A 35 -2.42 -4.56 25.20
CA ASN A 35 -2.89 -5.59 26.13
C ASN A 35 -4.26 -6.18 25.75
N ALA A 36 -4.80 -5.83 24.58
CA ALA A 36 -6.08 -6.37 24.13
C ALA A 36 -5.95 -7.82 23.68
N THR A 37 -6.97 -8.63 23.98
CA THR A 37 -7.14 -9.94 23.35
C THR A 37 -7.66 -9.73 21.93
N ILE A 38 -6.93 -10.24 20.94
CA ILE A 38 -7.34 -10.18 19.54
C ILE A 38 -8.11 -11.46 19.18
N HIS A 39 -9.35 -11.29 18.77
CA HIS A 39 -10.09 -12.31 18.03
C HIS A 39 -9.89 -12.04 16.53
N ALA A 40 -9.24 -12.96 15.83
CA ALA A 40 -8.99 -12.85 14.40
C ALA A 40 -10.02 -13.66 13.60
N TYR A 41 -10.59 -13.04 12.58
CA TYR A 41 -11.55 -13.68 11.68
C TYR A 41 -11.05 -13.46 10.24
N ALA A 42 -10.52 -14.51 9.62
CA ALA A 42 -10.03 -14.45 8.24
C ALA A 42 -11.21 -14.33 7.26
N ALA A 43 -11.60 -13.09 6.96
CA ALA A 43 -12.55 -12.79 5.90
C ALA A 43 -11.88 -12.64 4.51
N GLU A 44 -10.57 -12.37 4.50
CA GLU A 44 -9.72 -12.33 3.30
C GLU A 44 -8.41 -13.09 3.54
N SER A 45 -8.47 -14.43 3.56
CA SER A 45 -7.27 -15.27 3.72
C SER A 45 -6.54 -15.57 2.41
N ASP A 46 -7.24 -15.48 1.28
CA ASP A 46 -6.71 -15.62 -0.07
C ASP A 46 -7.62 -14.88 -1.09
N LEU A 47 -7.14 -14.67 -2.32
CA LEU A 47 -7.87 -13.95 -3.38
C LEU A 47 -9.19 -14.64 -3.84
N THR A 48 -9.55 -15.80 -3.28
CA THR A 48 -10.68 -16.62 -3.70
C THR A 48 -11.75 -16.85 -2.63
N THR A 49 -11.49 -16.45 -1.38
CA THR A 49 -12.34 -16.74 -0.20
C THR A 49 -13.14 -15.55 0.31
N SER A 50 -12.88 -14.35 -0.22
CA SER A 50 -13.50 -13.10 0.24
C SER A 50 -14.84 -12.83 -0.43
N THR A 51 -15.93 -13.00 0.30
CA THR A 51 -17.30 -12.77 -0.18
C THR A 51 -18.11 -12.01 0.87
N GLU A 52 -19.16 -11.30 0.46
CA GLU A 52 -19.94 -10.51 1.42
C GLU A 52 -20.57 -11.37 2.53
N ASP A 53 -20.96 -12.61 2.23
CA ASP A 53 -21.49 -13.55 3.22
C ASP A 53 -20.43 -14.05 4.22
N THR A 54 -19.18 -14.26 3.79
CA THR A 54 -18.08 -14.63 4.71
C THR A 54 -17.72 -13.47 5.63
N MET A 55 -17.74 -12.23 5.12
CA MET A 55 -17.56 -11.02 5.93
C MET A 55 -18.70 -10.84 6.95
N ILE A 56 -19.96 -11.04 6.52
CA ILE A 56 -21.12 -11.01 7.42
C ILE A 56 -21.00 -12.07 8.50
N ALA A 57 -20.59 -13.29 8.15
CA ALA A 57 -20.37 -14.34 9.13
C ALA A 57 -19.29 -13.94 10.15
N ALA A 58 -18.17 -13.35 9.72
CA ALA A 58 -17.12 -12.87 10.60
C ALA A 58 -17.62 -11.80 11.60
N TRP A 59 -18.40 -10.80 11.16
CA TRP A 59 -18.96 -9.81 12.09
C TRP A 59 -19.94 -10.42 13.09
N LEU A 60 -20.74 -11.39 12.65
CA LEU A 60 -21.70 -12.07 13.53
C LEU A 60 -20.98 -12.96 14.55
N GLU A 61 -19.91 -13.66 14.17
CA GLU A 61 -19.09 -14.43 15.11
C GLU A 61 -18.36 -13.51 16.09
N ALA A 62 -17.75 -12.42 15.63
CA ALA A 62 -17.15 -11.41 16.51
C ALA A 62 -18.15 -10.86 17.55
N TYR A 63 -19.38 -10.58 17.11
CA TYR A 63 -20.45 -10.17 18.01
C TYR A 63 -20.79 -11.27 19.04
N LYS A 64 -20.91 -12.54 18.61
CA LYS A 64 -21.24 -13.67 19.50
C LYS A 64 -20.14 -13.96 20.51
N ASP A 65 -18.88 -13.83 20.10
CA ASP A 65 -17.70 -14.02 20.94
C ASP A 65 -17.52 -12.89 21.97
N GLY A 66 -18.37 -11.86 21.92
CA GLY A 66 -18.38 -10.77 22.89
C GLY A 66 -17.33 -9.70 22.61
N ALA A 67 -16.97 -9.50 21.34
CA ALA A 67 -16.06 -8.43 20.95
C ALA A 67 -16.56 -7.07 21.45
N GLN A 68 -15.68 -6.33 22.12
CA GLN A 68 -15.98 -5.02 22.68
C GLN A 68 -15.83 -3.90 21.64
N VAL A 69 -14.99 -4.13 20.63
CA VAL A 69 -14.76 -3.28 19.46
C VAL A 69 -14.52 -4.21 18.28
N ILE A 70 -15.05 -3.86 17.11
CA ILE A 70 -14.80 -4.59 15.87
C ILE A 70 -14.09 -3.65 14.91
N VAL A 71 -12.90 -4.05 14.44
CA VAL A 71 -12.13 -3.30 13.44
C VAL A 71 -12.11 -4.10 12.14
N SER A 72 -12.41 -3.48 11.02
CA SER A 72 -12.46 -4.13 9.72
C SER A 72 -11.85 -3.23 8.64
N SER A 73 -10.66 -3.59 8.19
CA SER A 73 -10.00 -2.94 7.04
C SER A 73 -10.37 -3.72 5.78
N ILE A 74 -11.59 -3.52 5.29
CA ILE A 74 -12.13 -4.26 4.15
C ILE A 74 -13.14 -3.40 3.41
N ASP A 75 -13.27 -3.61 2.11
CA ASP A 75 -14.26 -2.93 1.29
C ASP A 75 -15.05 -3.85 0.36
N LEU A 76 -16.26 -3.39 0.03
CA LEU A 76 -17.17 -3.97 -0.94
C LEU A 76 -17.74 -2.82 -1.78
N SER A 77 -17.75 -2.99 -3.10
CA SER A 77 -18.25 -2.00 -4.05
C SER A 77 -19.73 -1.65 -3.82
N SER A 78 -20.03 -0.53 -3.16
CA SER A 78 -21.36 0.07 -3.01
C SER A 78 -21.32 1.16 -1.95
N SER A 79 -21.89 2.33 -2.26
CA SER A 79 -21.98 3.46 -1.34
C SER A 79 -23.27 3.50 -0.51
N TRP A 80 -24.13 2.48 -0.64
CA TRP A 80 -25.47 2.49 -0.02
C TRP A 80 -25.48 1.85 1.37
N ALA A 81 -26.18 2.49 2.31
CA ALA A 81 -26.35 2.01 3.69
C ALA A 81 -27.28 0.79 3.79
N GLU A 82 -28.06 0.53 2.74
CA GLU A 82 -28.99 -0.58 2.61
C GLU A 82 -28.32 -1.90 2.18
N ARG A 83 -27.03 -1.86 1.83
CA ARG A 83 -26.28 -3.07 1.50
C ARG A 83 -26.27 -4.04 2.69
N PRO A 84 -26.38 -5.38 2.51
CA PRO A 84 -26.42 -6.34 3.62
C PRO A 84 -25.29 -6.18 4.63
N SER A 85 -24.03 -6.03 4.16
CA SER A 85 -22.87 -5.77 5.02
C SER A 85 -23.02 -4.48 5.86
N ALA A 86 -23.43 -3.38 5.24
CA ALA A 86 -23.69 -2.11 5.92
C ALA A 86 -24.82 -2.22 6.96
N LEU A 87 -25.89 -2.96 6.65
CA LEU A 87 -27.00 -3.21 7.59
C LEU A 87 -26.58 -4.05 8.80
N VAL A 88 -25.72 -5.05 8.60
CA VAL A 88 -25.19 -5.89 9.69
C VAL A 88 -24.34 -5.03 10.64
N VAL A 89 -23.40 -4.26 10.10
CA VAL A 89 -22.58 -3.33 10.90
C VAL A 89 -23.46 -2.30 11.62
N SER A 90 -24.48 -1.76 10.96
CA SER A 90 -25.43 -0.83 11.59
C SER A 90 -26.18 -1.46 12.79
N ARG A 91 -26.51 -2.74 12.70
CA ARG A 91 -27.22 -3.47 13.76
C ARG A 91 -26.32 -3.85 14.93
N ILE A 92 -25.02 -4.05 14.69
CA ILE A 92 -24.03 -4.30 15.74
C ILE A 92 -23.72 -3.01 16.50
N THR A 93 -23.49 -1.91 15.78
CA THR A 93 -23.27 -0.59 16.38
C THR A 93 -24.48 -0.11 17.19
N ALA A 94 -25.70 -0.34 16.71
CA ALA A 94 -26.94 -0.05 17.46
C ALA A 94 -27.07 -0.85 18.78
N ARG A 95 -26.31 -1.93 18.96
CA ARG A 95 -26.23 -2.70 20.21
C ARG A 95 -25.10 -2.24 21.14
N GLY A 96 -24.40 -1.15 20.78
CA GLY A 96 -23.37 -0.54 21.61
C GLY A 96 -21.96 -1.07 21.38
N ILE A 97 -21.72 -1.88 20.35
CA ILE A 97 -20.38 -2.34 19.97
C ILE A 97 -19.85 -1.45 18.84
N PRO A 98 -18.82 -0.62 19.07
CA PRO A 98 -18.24 0.22 18.03
C PRO A 98 -17.67 -0.63 16.89
N CYS A 99 -18.02 -0.27 15.66
CA CYS A 99 -17.44 -0.84 14.45
C CYS A 99 -16.61 0.23 13.74
N ILE A 100 -15.30 -0.01 13.62
CA ILE A 100 -14.34 0.86 12.95
C ILE A 100 -14.03 0.22 11.60
N VAL A 101 -14.36 0.92 10.52
CA VAL A 101 -14.34 0.35 9.17
C VAL A 101 -13.62 1.30 8.21
N ALA A 102 -12.87 0.76 7.26
CA ALA A 102 -12.27 1.56 6.19
C ALA A 102 -13.36 2.29 5.36
N LEU A 103 -13.10 3.55 4.98
CA LEU A 103 -13.98 4.31 4.09
C LEU A 103 -13.86 3.85 2.62
N GLY A 104 -12.74 3.18 2.27
CA GLY A 104 -12.39 2.75 0.93
C GLY A 104 -11.16 3.50 0.38
N ASN A 105 -10.52 2.90 -0.62
CA ASN A 105 -9.34 3.46 -1.30
C ASN A 105 -9.69 4.16 -2.63
N GLY A 106 -10.98 4.42 -2.84
CA GLY A 106 -11.51 5.04 -4.06
C GLY A 106 -11.05 6.48 -4.27
N HIS A 107 -11.16 6.95 -5.50
CA HIS A 107 -10.69 8.27 -5.94
C HIS A 107 -11.75 9.04 -6.75
N LEU A 108 -12.99 8.55 -6.84
CA LEU A 108 -14.06 9.19 -7.61
C LEU A 108 -14.69 10.39 -6.89
N GLY A 109 -14.04 10.90 -5.84
CA GLY A 109 -14.44 12.07 -5.08
C GLY A 109 -15.08 11.74 -3.73
N PRO A 110 -15.63 12.76 -3.04
CA PRO A 110 -16.10 12.63 -1.65
C PRO A 110 -17.30 11.70 -1.45
N PHE A 111 -17.96 11.27 -2.53
CA PHE A 111 -19.11 10.37 -2.49
C PHE A 111 -18.75 8.91 -2.83
N ASP A 112 -17.47 8.60 -3.01
CA ASP A 112 -16.95 7.26 -3.34
C ASP A 112 -16.73 6.38 -2.09
N ALA A 113 -17.56 6.56 -1.06
CA ALA A 113 -17.51 5.74 0.14
C ALA A 113 -17.97 4.32 -0.18
N VAL A 114 -17.37 3.31 0.46
CA VAL A 114 -17.69 1.91 0.20
C VAL A 114 -18.29 1.21 1.42
N SER A 115 -18.97 0.10 1.18
CA SER A 115 -19.51 -0.74 2.24
C SER A 115 -18.37 -1.58 2.83
N PRO A 116 -18.40 -1.90 4.13
CA PRO A 116 -19.47 -1.63 5.10
C PRO A 116 -19.36 -0.27 5.81
N GLY A 117 -18.41 0.58 5.45
CA GLY A 117 -18.21 1.91 6.06
C GLY A 117 -19.43 2.83 5.95
N THR A 118 -20.32 2.56 5.00
CA THR A 118 -21.61 3.26 4.80
C THR A 118 -22.68 2.89 5.84
N GLY A 119 -22.43 1.89 6.70
CA GLY A 119 -23.34 1.49 7.76
C GLY A 119 -23.62 2.62 8.75
N ARG A 120 -24.90 2.79 9.13
CA ARG A 120 -25.31 3.80 10.12
C ARG A 120 -24.67 3.49 11.47
N GLY A 121 -23.96 4.46 12.04
CA GLY A 121 -23.26 4.30 13.33
C GLY A 121 -21.87 3.68 13.22
N ALA A 122 -21.45 3.24 12.02
CA ALA A 122 -20.06 2.85 11.79
C ALA A 122 -19.13 4.07 11.87
N VAL A 123 -17.93 3.85 12.39
CA VAL A 123 -16.84 4.82 12.29
C VAL A 123 -16.09 4.54 11.00
N ALA A 124 -16.44 5.26 9.93
CA ALA A 124 -15.77 5.15 8.63
C ALA A 124 -14.47 5.97 8.64
N VAL A 125 -13.34 5.29 8.44
CA VAL A 125 -12.00 5.87 8.58
C VAL A 125 -11.39 6.16 7.22
N ASN A 126 -11.01 7.42 7.00
CA ASN A 126 -10.20 7.82 5.84
C ASN A 126 -8.71 7.85 6.22
N SER A 127 -7.84 7.79 5.21
CA SER A 127 -6.40 7.90 5.37
C SER A 127 -5.93 9.33 5.10
N VAL A 128 -5.03 9.81 5.95
CA VAL A 128 -4.30 11.05 5.72
C VAL A 128 -2.82 10.77 5.93
N SER A 129 -1.98 11.31 5.06
CA SER A 129 -0.54 11.28 5.24
C SER A 129 -0.06 12.65 5.71
N ARG A 130 0.98 12.66 6.56
CA ARG A 130 1.79 13.86 6.74
C ARG A 130 2.75 13.93 5.55
N SER A 131 2.92 15.12 4.95
CA SER A 131 3.85 15.34 3.83
C SER A 131 5.28 14.86 4.12
N HIS A 132 5.60 14.75 5.41
CA HIS A 132 6.76 14.05 5.91
C HIS A 132 6.22 13.01 6.88
N GLY A 133 6.00 11.78 6.41
CA GLY A 133 5.91 10.63 7.32
C GLY A 133 7.15 10.62 8.22
N ARG A 134 7.20 9.79 9.25
CA ARG A 134 8.43 9.57 10.02
C ARG A 134 9.42 8.77 9.15
N ILE A 135 9.81 9.35 8.02
CA ILE A 135 11.05 9.14 7.33
C ILE A 135 12.08 9.66 8.31
N THR A 136 12.57 8.78 9.18
CA THR A 136 13.87 8.98 9.79
C THR A 136 14.85 8.91 8.63
N GLY A 137 15.37 10.05 8.21
CA GLY A 137 16.32 10.13 7.10
C GLY A 137 17.61 9.41 7.49
N GLU A 138 17.71 8.15 7.10
CA GLU A 138 18.96 7.37 7.14
C GLU A 138 19.79 7.58 5.87
N TYR A 139 19.18 8.17 4.83
CA TYR A 139 19.77 8.38 3.53
C TYR A 139 19.93 9.87 3.25
N VAL A 140 21.05 10.22 2.62
CA VAL A 140 21.37 11.59 2.22
C VAL A 140 21.83 11.61 0.77
N TYR A 141 21.51 12.68 0.05
CA TYR A 141 22.13 12.98 -1.23
C TYR A 141 22.75 14.38 -1.22
N ARG A 142 23.67 14.62 -2.14
CA ARG A 142 24.39 15.88 -2.27
C ARG A 142 24.45 16.32 -3.73
N ILE A 143 24.26 17.61 -3.98
CA ILE A 143 24.42 18.22 -5.30
C ILE A 143 25.69 19.07 -5.27
N ASN A 144 26.61 18.89 -6.21
CA ASN A 144 27.77 19.76 -6.43
C ASN A 144 28.57 20.17 -5.18
N SER A 145 28.65 19.29 -4.16
CA SER A 145 29.30 19.53 -2.85
C SER A 145 28.55 20.42 -1.84
N ASP A 146 27.25 20.63 -2.03
CA ASP A 146 26.39 21.33 -1.07
C ASP A 146 26.17 20.55 0.23
N ALA A 147 25.34 21.08 1.13
CA ALA A 147 24.95 20.36 2.35
C ALA A 147 24.17 19.08 2.01
N ASP A 148 24.29 18.08 2.89
CA ASP A 148 23.54 16.83 2.78
C ASP A 148 22.04 17.08 2.90
N ILE A 149 21.28 16.54 1.95
CA ILE A 149 19.82 16.60 1.94
C ILE A 149 19.31 15.21 2.34
N ALA A 150 18.70 15.14 3.51
CA ALA A 150 18.12 13.91 4.02
C ALA A 150 16.84 13.54 3.27
N PHE A 151 16.68 12.25 2.98
CA PHE A 151 15.48 11.70 2.38
C PHE A 151 15.16 10.32 2.93
N GLY A 152 13.97 9.85 2.61
CA GLY A 152 13.49 8.52 2.98
C GLY A 152 13.34 7.66 1.77
N VAL A 153 13.58 6.38 1.97
CA VAL A 153 13.35 5.35 0.97
C VAL A 153 12.32 4.38 1.49
N ARG A 154 11.42 3.96 0.60
CA ARG A 154 10.67 2.73 0.80
C ARG A 154 11.45 1.64 0.08
N MET A 155 11.94 0.66 0.82
CA MET A 155 12.64 -0.47 0.23
C MET A 155 11.67 -1.35 -0.54
N GLY A 156 12.03 -1.66 -1.79
CA GLY A 156 11.39 -2.71 -2.57
C GLY A 156 12.00 -4.09 -2.28
N GLU A 157 11.34 -5.13 -2.77
CA GLU A 157 11.85 -6.50 -2.73
C GLU A 157 12.41 -6.91 -4.10
N PRO A 158 13.54 -7.67 -4.16
CA PRO A 158 14.36 -8.09 -3.02
C PRO A 158 15.21 -6.94 -2.46
N HIS A 159 15.35 -6.88 -1.13
CA HIS A 159 16.23 -5.91 -0.46
C HIS A 159 17.71 -6.36 -0.51
N ALA A 160 18.29 -6.39 -1.72
CA ALA A 160 19.64 -6.91 -1.98
C ALA A 160 20.66 -5.79 -2.28
N TRP A 161 20.62 -4.69 -1.53
CA TRP A 161 21.63 -3.64 -1.61
C TRP A 161 22.87 -4.05 -0.80
N ASP A 162 24.06 -3.83 -1.36
CA ASP A 162 25.32 -3.94 -0.64
C ASP A 162 25.84 -2.55 -0.25
N THR A 163 27.07 -2.50 0.27
CA THR A 163 27.74 -1.25 0.67
C THR A 163 28.64 -0.69 -0.43
N GLU A 164 28.60 -1.21 -1.65
CA GLU A 164 29.44 -0.72 -2.74
C GLU A 164 28.92 0.61 -3.29
N GLU A 165 29.86 1.47 -3.70
CA GLU A 165 29.51 2.72 -4.36
C GLU A 165 29.15 2.44 -5.82
N LEU A 166 27.91 2.76 -6.19
CA LEU A 166 27.38 2.52 -7.53
C LEU A 166 27.04 3.82 -8.23
N ALA A 167 27.35 3.88 -9.53
CA ALA A 167 26.96 5.00 -10.37
C ALA A 167 25.44 5.02 -10.56
N VAL A 168 24.82 6.17 -10.30
CA VAL A 168 23.39 6.42 -10.54
C VAL A 168 23.23 7.04 -11.93
N HIS A 169 22.30 6.51 -12.73
CA HIS A 169 21.94 7.03 -14.05
C HIS A 169 20.48 7.49 -14.05
N ASP A 170 20.25 8.77 -14.35
CA ASP A 170 18.91 9.34 -14.54
C ASP A 170 18.36 8.90 -15.90
N ILE A 171 17.43 7.94 -15.88
CA ILE A 171 16.83 7.39 -17.10
C ILE A 171 15.91 8.43 -17.77
N ASP A 172 15.29 9.31 -17.00
CA ASP A 172 14.34 10.30 -17.52
C ASP A 172 15.06 11.47 -18.21
N ALA A 173 16.28 11.79 -17.77
CA ALA A 173 17.14 12.74 -18.46
C ALA A 173 17.47 12.33 -19.91
N ASP A 174 17.54 11.03 -20.21
CA ASP A 174 17.78 10.52 -21.58
C ASP A 174 16.67 10.96 -22.57
N TYR A 175 15.50 11.34 -22.05
CA TYR A 175 14.32 11.79 -22.81
C TYR A 175 14.03 13.29 -22.69
N GLY A 176 14.99 14.09 -22.19
CA GLY A 176 14.86 15.55 -22.15
C GLY A 176 14.40 16.13 -20.81
N GLY A 177 14.46 15.36 -19.72
CA GLY A 177 14.30 15.86 -18.34
C GLY A 177 12.85 16.04 -17.87
N ASN A 178 11.88 15.92 -18.78
CA ASN A 178 10.49 15.70 -18.43
C ASN A 178 10.33 14.31 -17.79
N ILE A 179 9.27 14.12 -16.99
CA ILE A 179 8.77 12.76 -16.74
C ILE A 179 8.61 12.11 -18.12
N ASP A 180 9.03 10.86 -18.32
CA ASP A 180 8.88 10.04 -19.53
C ASP A 180 7.50 10.20 -20.22
N ASP A 181 7.30 11.36 -20.85
CA ASP A 181 6.21 11.78 -21.69
C ASP A 181 6.78 11.54 -23.06
N MET A 182 6.70 10.29 -23.49
CA MET A 182 7.16 9.82 -24.80
C MET A 182 6.61 10.71 -25.95
N GLU A 183 7.21 11.88 -26.18
CA GLU A 183 7.12 12.70 -27.39
C GLU A 183 8.10 12.17 -28.45
N GLY A 184 8.67 10.97 -28.23
CA GLY A 184 9.06 10.08 -29.31
C GLY A 184 7.82 9.54 -30.04
N PRO A 185 7.91 9.22 -31.35
CA PRO A 185 6.73 9.12 -32.25
C PRO A 185 5.77 7.94 -31.99
N LEU A 186 5.98 7.09 -30.98
CA LEU A 186 5.18 5.88 -30.74
C LEU A 186 4.99 5.61 -29.24
N PRO A 187 3.75 5.36 -28.79
CA PRO A 187 3.42 5.01 -27.39
C PRO A 187 3.64 3.50 -27.14
N ASP A 188 4.84 3.00 -27.41
CA ASP A 188 5.13 1.56 -27.44
C ASP A 188 5.83 1.02 -26.18
N CYS A 189 6.18 1.90 -25.23
CA CYS A 189 6.88 1.59 -23.98
C CYS A 189 8.15 0.74 -24.17
N GLN A 190 8.79 0.84 -25.34
CA GLN A 190 9.99 0.08 -25.66
C GLN A 190 11.23 0.71 -25.02
N PRO A 191 12.27 -0.06 -24.66
CA PRO A 191 13.51 0.48 -24.15
C PRO A 191 14.21 1.37 -25.19
N ARG A 192 14.65 2.58 -24.81
CA ARG A 192 15.55 3.44 -25.61
C ARG A 192 16.45 4.25 -24.64
N PRO A 193 17.51 4.94 -25.09
CA PRO A 193 18.60 4.59 -26.01
C PRO A 193 19.67 3.67 -25.36
N GLY A 194 20.35 2.86 -26.18
CA GLY A 194 21.22 1.73 -25.77
C GLY A 194 20.70 0.35 -26.23
N ASP A 195 19.52 0.33 -26.83
CA ASP A 195 18.75 -0.87 -27.18
C ASP A 195 19.15 -1.53 -28.52
N ASP A 196 20.46 -1.66 -28.74
CA ASP A 196 21.06 -2.58 -29.73
C ASP A 196 21.67 -3.82 -29.04
N GLY A 197 21.21 -4.14 -27.83
CA GLY A 197 21.72 -5.25 -27.01
C GLY A 197 22.96 -4.90 -26.18
N LYS A 198 23.34 -3.63 -26.09
CA LYS A 198 24.58 -3.19 -25.42
C LYS A 198 24.54 -3.14 -23.89
N LYS A 199 23.36 -3.30 -23.26
CA LYS A 199 23.16 -3.23 -21.80
C LYS A 199 23.91 -2.05 -21.18
N ASP A 200 23.60 -0.85 -21.65
CA ASP A 200 24.28 0.40 -21.31
C ASP A 200 24.19 0.80 -19.83
N LEU A 201 23.25 0.22 -19.07
CA LEU A 201 23.12 0.39 -17.62
C LEU A 201 23.83 -0.70 -16.79
N THR A 202 24.63 -1.57 -17.41
CA THR A 202 25.38 -2.63 -16.70
C THR A 202 26.19 -2.04 -15.55
N GLY A 203 25.92 -2.52 -14.33
CA GLY A 203 26.62 -2.10 -13.11
C GLY A 203 26.16 -0.75 -12.55
N ARG A 204 25.02 -0.21 -13.00
CA ARG A 204 24.49 1.08 -12.56
C ARG A 204 23.16 0.94 -11.82
N VAL A 205 22.88 1.92 -10.97
CA VAL A 205 21.55 2.17 -10.39
C VAL A 205 20.75 3.03 -11.37
N ALA A 206 19.55 2.59 -11.71
CA ALA A 206 18.61 3.38 -12.50
C ALA A 206 17.82 4.32 -11.58
N LEU A 207 17.88 5.63 -11.83
CA LEU A 207 17.00 6.62 -11.20
C LEU A 207 15.79 6.85 -12.12
N ILE A 208 14.59 6.55 -11.62
CA ILE A 208 13.33 6.60 -12.36
C ILE A 208 12.34 7.47 -11.58
N ARG A 209 11.96 8.63 -12.10
CA ARG A 209 10.98 9.49 -11.42
C ARG A 209 9.63 8.79 -11.29
N TYR A 210 9.12 8.65 -10.07
CA TYR A 210 7.79 8.08 -9.84
C TYR A 210 6.69 8.91 -10.54
N PRO A 211 5.75 8.28 -11.27
CA PRO A 211 4.66 9.00 -11.93
C PRO A 211 3.80 9.81 -10.97
N VAL A 212 3.53 11.06 -11.32
CA VAL A 212 2.32 11.75 -10.88
C VAL A 212 1.19 11.27 -11.79
N ARG A 213 0.00 10.98 -11.22
CA ARG A 213 -1.10 10.35 -11.96
C ARG A 213 -1.48 11.17 -13.21
N ASP A 214 -1.89 10.47 -14.26
CA ASP A 214 -2.35 10.99 -15.58
C ASP A 214 -1.29 11.53 -16.55
N GLU A 215 0.01 11.49 -16.21
CA GLU A 215 1.07 12.06 -17.06
C GLU A 215 1.89 11.04 -17.87
N GLN A 216 1.71 9.73 -17.67
CA GLN A 216 2.60 8.71 -18.28
C GLN A 216 1.87 7.73 -19.20
N HIS A 217 2.47 7.50 -20.37
CA HIS A 217 2.05 6.47 -21.33
C HIS A 217 2.47 5.05 -20.91
N CYS A 218 3.43 4.92 -19.99
CA CYS A 218 3.93 3.64 -19.49
C CYS A 218 3.78 3.56 -17.97
N ILE A 219 3.27 2.43 -17.47
CA ILE A 219 3.20 2.18 -16.03
C ILE A 219 4.60 2.03 -15.41
N PHE A 220 4.73 2.36 -14.13
CA PHE A 220 6.00 2.33 -13.39
C PHE A 220 6.72 0.98 -13.52
N GLU A 221 6.00 -0.14 -13.40
CA GLU A 221 6.54 -1.49 -13.54
C GLU A 221 7.22 -1.72 -14.88
N GLN A 222 6.65 -1.20 -15.98
CA GLN A 222 7.24 -1.32 -17.30
C GLN A 222 8.56 -0.55 -17.41
N ARG A 223 8.65 0.61 -16.75
CA ARG A 223 9.89 1.42 -16.72
C ARG A 223 11.00 0.71 -15.95
N VAL A 224 10.66 0.05 -14.84
CA VAL A 224 11.58 -0.84 -14.09
C VAL A 224 12.07 -2.00 -14.95
N LEU A 225 11.16 -2.66 -15.69
CA LEU A 225 11.52 -3.75 -16.61
C LEU A 225 12.46 -3.26 -17.72
N ASN A 226 12.21 -2.08 -18.29
CA ASN A 226 13.05 -1.50 -19.33
C ASN A 226 14.46 -1.16 -18.81
N ALA A 227 14.57 -0.59 -17.61
CA ALA A 227 15.85 -0.35 -16.95
C ALA A 227 16.61 -1.66 -16.71
N THR A 228 15.91 -2.70 -16.29
CA THR A 228 16.48 -4.05 -16.08
C THR A 228 16.97 -4.65 -17.39
N ALA A 229 16.20 -4.52 -18.49
CA ALA A 229 16.59 -5.00 -19.82
C ALA A 229 17.86 -4.30 -20.33
N ARG A 230 18.03 -3.01 -20.01
CA ARG A 230 19.25 -2.23 -20.25
C ARG A 230 20.42 -2.57 -19.31
N GLY A 231 20.23 -3.48 -18.36
CA GLY A 231 21.29 -4.01 -17.50
C GLY A 231 21.46 -3.33 -16.14
N ALA A 232 20.51 -2.48 -15.73
CA ALA A 232 20.54 -1.89 -14.39
C ALA A 232 20.53 -2.98 -13.32
N ILE A 233 21.34 -2.81 -12.27
CA ILE A 233 21.46 -3.77 -11.15
C ILE A 233 20.57 -3.39 -9.96
N HIS A 234 20.21 -2.11 -9.85
CA HIS A 234 19.25 -1.60 -8.87
C HIS A 234 18.41 -0.47 -9.46
N VAL A 235 17.30 -0.16 -8.80
CA VAL A 235 16.40 0.95 -9.15
C VAL A 235 16.16 1.83 -7.92
N LEU A 236 16.26 3.14 -8.11
CA LEU A 236 15.82 4.17 -7.18
C LEU A 236 14.69 4.95 -7.87
N ALA A 237 13.56 5.15 -7.17
CA ALA A 237 12.38 5.79 -7.77
C ALA A 237 11.61 6.72 -6.83
#